data_AF-A0A7J7JZR5-F1
#
_entry.id   AF-A0A7J7JZR5-F1
#
_cell.length_a   1.000
_cell.length_b   1.000
_cell.length_c   1.000
_cell.angle_alpha   90.00
_cell.angle_beta   90.00
_cell.angle_gamma   90.00
#
_symmetry.space_group_name_H-M   'P 1'
#
loop_
_entity.id
_entity.type
_entity.pdbx_description
1 polymer ?
#
loop_
_entity_poly.entity_id
_entity_poly.type
_entity_poly.pdbx_seq_one_letter_code
_entity_poly.pdbx_strand_id
1 'polypeptide(L)'
;MAFDTNKLLEQLTAVEYAAQDLLEERQSIVALDRTRNHTREARTALKHIVSDRESLANHGSKTWMCFGNTFIKMKNDTALKLLNESHLKLDREIEKSRNGLRDKLNNVRELEGNSHAAGFNLKALSPDEQKALNRLL
;
A
#
# COMPACT_ATOMS: atom_id res chain seq x y z
N MET A 1 16.68 -29.32 -36.65
CA MET A 1 15.49 -29.10 -35.80
C MET A 1 15.03 -27.68 -36.06
N ALA A 2 13.92 -27.49 -36.78
CA ALA A 2 13.35 -26.15 -36.95
C ALA A 2 12.85 -25.71 -35.57
N PHE A 3 13.37 -24.60 -35.05
CA PHE A 3 12.77 -23.96 -33.88
C PHE A 3 11.30 -23.66 -34.22
N ASP A 4 10.36 -24.19 -33.42
CA ASP A 4 8.95 -23.82 -33.53
C ASP A 4 8.82 -22.34 -33.11
N THR A 5 8.93 -21.44 -34.09
CA THR A 5 8.87 -19.99 -33.90
C THR A 5 7.60 -19.55 -33.19
N ASN A 6 6.48 -20.25 -33.42
CA ASN A 6 5.21 -20.01 -32.75
C ASN A 6 5.28 -20.31 -31.24
N LYS A 7 5.93 -21.41 -30.83
CA LYS A 7 6.10 -21.73 -29.40
C LYS A 7 6.98 -20.72 -28.70
N LEU A 8 8.03 -20.25 -29.36
CA LEU A 8 8.90 -19.21 -28.82
C LEU A 8 8.12 -17.89 -28.64
N LEU A 9 7.30 -17.50 -29.62
CA LEU A 9 6.46 -16.31 -29.52
C LEU A 9 5.43 -16.43 -28.39
N GLU A 10 4.80 -17.58 -28.21
CA GLU A 10 3.87 -17.84 -27.09
C GLU A 10 4.57 -17.72 -25.73
N GLN A 11 5.79 -18.24 -25.59
CA GLN A 11 6.56 -18.10 -24.36
C GLN A 11 6.96 -16.66 -24.07
N LEU A 12 7.47 -15.95 -25.08
CA LEU A 12 7.85 -14.54 -24.93
C LEU A 12 6.64 -13.67 -24.58
N THR A 13 5.51 -13.88 -25.24
CA THR A 13 4.28 -13.13 -24.94
C THR A 13 3.79 -13.41 -23.51
N ALA A 14 3.84 -14.65 -23.04
CA ALA A 14 3.47 -14.98 -21.66
C ALA A 14 4.36 -14.27 -20.63
N VAL A 15 5.67 -14.23 -20.87
CA VAL A 15 6.62 -13.50 -20.01
C VAL A 15 6.32 -12.00 -20.02
N GLU A 16 6.10 -11.40 -21.19
CA GLU A 16 5.79 -9.98 -21.33
C GLU A 16 4.50 -9.59 -20.59
N TYR A 17 3.43 -10.36 -20.71
CA TYR A 17 2.19 -10.11 -19.96
C TYR A 17 2.42 -10.15 -18.45
N ALA A 18 3.11 -11.18 -17.96
CA ALA A 18 3.41 -11.30 -16.53
C ALA A 18 4.31 -10.17 -16.01
N ALA A 19 5.27 -9.72 -16.82
CA ALA A 19 6.14 -8.59 -16.51
C ALA A 19 5.37 -7.26 -16.49
N GLN A 20 4.48 -7.04 -17.44
CA GLN A 20 3.64 -5.85 -17.50
C GLN A 20 2.73 -5.75 -16.27
N ASP A 21 2.06 -6.84 -15.89
CA ASP A 21 1.22 -6.90 -14.68
C ASP A 21 2.00 -6.57 -13.39
N LEU A 22 3.27 -6.97 -13.33
CA LEU A 22 4.17 -6.67 -12.22
C LEU A 22 4.53 -5.17 -12.18
N LEU A 23 4.81 -4.57 -13.34
CA LEU A 23 5.14 -3.15 -13.47
C LEU A 23 3.93 -2.26 -13.13
N GLU A 24 2.74 -2.65 -13.58
CA GLU A 24 1.48 -1.95 -13.25
C GLU A 24 1.21 -1.99 -11.74
N GLU A 25 1.38 -3.13 -11.09
CA GLU A 25 1.24 -3.25 -9.63
C GLU A 25 2.25 -2.36 -8.89
N ARG A 26 3.52 -2.30 -9.35
CA ARG A 26 4.52 -1.39 -8.77
C ARG A 26 4.11 0.06 -8.90
N GLN A 27 3.60 0.46 -10.07
CA GLN A 27 3.15 1.82 -10.29
C GLN A 27 1.93 2.16 -9.41
N SER A 28 1.02 1.20 -9.23
CA SER A 28 -0.12 1.31 -8.31
C SER A 28 0.35 1.53 -6.87
N ILE A 29 1.33 0.77 -6.38
CA ILE A 29 1.92 0.97 -5.05
C ILE A 29 2.47 2.40 -4.89
N VAL A 30 3.16 2.93 -5.89
CA VAL A 30 3.69 4.31 -5.85
C VAL A 30 2.54 5.33 -5.76
N ALA A 31 1.46 5.14 -6.53
CA ALA A 31 0.29 6.00 -6.48
C ALA A 31 -0.43 5.94 -5.12
N LEU A 32 -0.57 4.75 -4.54
CA LEU A 32 -1.12 4.55 -3.21
C LEU A 32 -0.24 5.21 -2.13
N ASP A 33 1.09 5.13 -2.25
CA ASP A 33 2.03 5.74 -1.31
C ASP A 33 1.94 7.27 -1.32
N ARG A 34 1.78 7.89 -2.50
CA ARG A 34 1.50 9.33 -2.64
C ARG A 34 0.21 9.72 -1.93
N THR A 35 -0.86 8.96 -2.14
CA THR A 35 -2.16 9.19 -1.46
C THR A 35 -2.04 8.99 0.05
N ARG A 36 -1.28 7.98 0.51
CA ARG A 36 -0.99 7.77 1.94
C ARG A 36 -0.24 8.96 2.53
N ASN A 37 0.73 9.53 1.83
CA ASN A 37 1.43 10.70 2.32
C ASN A 37 0.51 11.92 2.44
N HIS A 38 -0.34 12.18 1.44
CA HIS A 38 -1.33 13.25 1.51
C HIS A 38 -2.31 13.08 2.67
N THR A 39 -2.81 11.86 2.91
CA THR A 39 -3.69 11.59 4.07
C THR A 39 -2.96 11.76 5.40
N ARG A 40 -1.66 11.43 5.48
CA ARG A 40 -0.82 11.68 6.66
C ARG A 40 -0.66 13.17 6.93
N GLU A 41 -0.37 13.96 5.90
CA GLU A 41 -0.23 15.41 5.99
C GLU A 41 -1.55 16.07 6.42
N ALA A 42 -2.66 15.73 5.76
CA ALA A 42 -3.99 16.22 6.11
C ALA A 42 -4.37 15.87 7.56
N ARG A 43 -4.09 14.64 8.00
CA ARG A 43 -4.32 14.22 9.39
C ARG A 43 -3.47 15.02 10.37
N THR A 44 -2.20 15.27 10.04
CA THR A 44 -1.28 16.00 10.90
C THR A 44 -1.72 17.45 11.04
N ALA A 45 -2.05 18.10 9.92
CA ALA A 45 -2.59 19.45 9.91
C ALA A 45 -3.89 19.56 10.74
N LEU A 46 -4.82 18.62 10.58
CA LEU A 46 -6.07 18.61 11.34
C LEU A 46 -5.82 18.44 12.85
N LYS A 47 -4.86 17.58 13.25
CA LYS A 47 -4.49 17.42 14.66
C LYS A 47 -3.94 18.72 15.25
N HIS A 48 -3.09 19.45 14.53
CA HIS A 48 -2.58 20.74 14.98
C HIS A 48 -3.70 21.76 15.19
N ILE A 49 -4.63 21.86 14.22
CA ILE A 49 -5.80 22.75 14.32
C ILE A 49 -6.65 22.41 15.56
N VAL A 50 -6.83 21.12 15.86
CA VAL A 50 -7.60 20.67 17.04
C VAL A 50 -6.86 20.92 18.35
N SER A 51 -5.53 20.87 18.38
CA SER A 51 -4.73 21.12 19.59
C SER A 51 -4.61 22.60 19.96
N ASP A 52 -4.82 23.51 19.00
CA ASP A 52 -4.73 24.94 19.25
C ASP A 52 -5.90 25.43 20.12
N ARG A 53 -5.58 26.00 21.29
CA ARG A 53 -6.55 26.40 22.33
C ARG A 53 -7.61 27.42 21.86
N GLU A 54 -7.29 28.26 20.87
CA GLU A 54 -8.25 29.22 20.29
C GLU A 54 -9.36 28.55 19.46
N SER A 55 -9.11 27.37 18.89
CA SER A 55 -10.11 26.64 18.08
C SER A 55 -11.09 25.84 18.95
N LEU A 56 -10.70 25.51 20.19
CA LEU A 56 -11.54 24.85 21.21
C LEU A 56 -12.54 25.81 21.87
N ALA A 57 -12.18 27.08 22.00
CA ALA A 57 -13.05 28.11 22.61
C ALA A 57 -14.23 28.51 21.70
N ASN A 58 -14.08 28.34 20.39
CA ASN A 58 -15.12 28.63 19.40
C ASN A 58 -15.97 27.38 19.13
N HIS A 59 -17.18 27.33 19.69
CA HIS A 59 -18.24 26.34 19.47
C HIS A 59 -18.02 25.32 18.33
N GLY A 60 -17.35 24.20 18.65
CA GLY A 60 -17.22 23.04 17.77
C GLY A 60 -16.51 23.36 16.46
N SER A 61 -15.16 23.39 16.49
CA SER A 61 -14.33 23.55 15.31
C SER A 61 -14.76 22.59 14.19
N LYS A 62 -15.07 23.18 13.03
CA LYS A 62 -15.51 22.50 11.81
C LYS A 62 -14.48 22.73 10.72
N THR A 63 -14.18 21.69 9.95
CA THR A 63 -13.25 21.73 8.82
C THR A 63 -13.99 21.38 7.54
N TRP A 64 -13.58 22.00 6.44
CA TRP A 64 -14.00 21.63 5.11
C TRP A 64 -13.15 20.48 4.59
N MET A 65 -13.79 19.38 4.20
CA MET A 65 -13.14 18.25 3.56
C MET A 65 -13.53 18.19 2.08
N CYS A 66 -12.56 17.91 1.22
CA CYS A 66 -12.79 17.70 -0.20
C CYS A 66 -13.19 16.24 -0.46
N PHE A 67 -14.30 16.04 -1.17
CA PHE A 67 -14.78 14.76 -1.68
C PHE A 67 -15.01 14.89 -3.19
N GLY A 68 -14.03 14.45 -3.98
CA GLY A 68 -14.05 14.62 -5.44
C GLY A 68 -14.11 16.09 -5.81
N ASN A 69 -15.24 16.54 -6.36
CA ASN A 69 -15.48 17.94 -6.75
C ASN A 69 -16.29 18.74 -5.71
N THR A 70 -16.57 18.18 -4.54
CA THR A 70 -17.42 18.82 -3.53
C THR A 70 -16.68 19.05 -2.23
N PHE A 71 -17.02 20.14 -1.53
CA PHE A 71 -16.50 20.42 -0.19
C PHE A 71 -17.61 20.25 0.85
N ILE A 72 -17.36 19.41 1.85
CA ILE A 72 -18.32 19.13 2.92
C ILE A 72 -17.75 19.67 4.23
N LYS A 73 -18.54 20.51 4.91
CA LYS A 73 -18.20 21.01 6.24
C LYS A 73 -18.63 20.01 7.30
N MET A 74 -17.69 19.53 8.11
CA MET A 74 -17.97 18.59 9.19
C MET A 74 -17.17 18.92 10.45
N LYS A 75 -17.55 18.30 11.57
CA LYS A 75 -16.84 18.46 12.84
C LYS A 75 -15.44 17.85 12.73
N ASN A 76 -14.47 18.45 13.41
CA ASN A 76 -13.07 18.01 13.34
C ASN A 76 -12.87 16.57 13.84
N ASP A 77 -13.60 16.14 14.87
CA ASP A 77 -13.54 14.75 15.36
C ASP A 77 -13.98 13.75 14.28
N THR A 78 -15.08 14.05 13.58
CA THR A 78 -15.58 13.20 12.47
C THR A 78 -14.59 13.17 11.31
N ALA A 79 -14.05 14.32 10.92
CA ALA A 79 -13.03 14.42 9.89
C ALA A 79 -11.76 13.62 10.24
N LEU A 80 -11.32 13.70 11.50
CA LEU A 80 -10.14 13.00 11.98
C LEU A 80 -10.34 11.48 11.99
N LYS A 81 -11.51 11.01 12.44
CA LYS A 81 -11.89 9.58 12.37
C LYS A 81 -11.87 9.08 10.93
N LEU A 82 -12.51 9.81 10.01
CA LEU A 82 -12.54 9.44 8.59
C LEU A 82 -11.15 9.39 7.96
N LEU A 83 -10.29 10.36 8.25
CA LEU A 83 -8.90 10.37 7.79
C LEU A 83 -8.09 9.21 8.36
N ASN A 84 -8.29 8.86 9.64
CA ASN A 84 -7.63 7.71 10.27
C ASN A 84 -8.04 6.39 9.63
N GLU A 85 -9.34 6.17 9.41
CA GLU A 85 -9.84 4.97 8.74
C GLU A 85 -9.33 4.88 7.31
N SER A 86 -9.30 6.00 6.58
CA SER A 86 -8.79 6.05 5.21
C SER A 86 -7.29 5.72 5.16
N HIS A 87 -6.52 6.27 6.09
CA HIS A 87 -5.09 5.99 6.20
C HIS A 87 -4.81 4.52 6.50
N LEU A 88 -5.55 3.92 7.45
CA LEU A 88 -5.42 2.49 7.78
C LEU A 88 -5.81 1.57 6.61
N LYS A 89 -6.82 1.95 5.81
CA LYS A 89 -7.20 1.20 4.61
C LYS A 89 -6.07 1.22 3.57
N LEU A 90 -5.49 2.41 3.31
CA LEU A 90 -4.35 2.56 2.40
C LEU A 90 -3.14 1.74 2.87
N ASP A 91 -2.84 1.74 4.18
CA ASP A 91 -1.72 0.95 4.72
C ASP A 91 -1.90 -0.55 4.46
N ARG A 92 -3.09 -1.08 4.75
CA ARG A 92 -3.41 -2.50 4.50
C ARG A 92 -3.37 -2.86 3.02
N GLU A 93 -3.85 -1.96 2.16
CA GLU A 93 -3.84 -2.16 0.71
C GLU A 93 -2.41 -2.17 0.15
N ILE A 94 -1.57 -1.22 0.59
CA ILE A 94 -0.15 -1.18 0.24
C ILE A 94 0.57 -2.46 0.70
N GLU A 95 0.33 -2.92 1.92
CA GLU A 95 0.91 -4.18 2.42
C GLU A 95 0.44 -5.39 1.61
N LYS A 96 -0.86 -5.46 1.27
CA LYS A 96 -1.42 -6.52 0.42
C LYS A 96 -0.77 -6.51 -0.96
N SER A 97 -0.68 -5.37 -1.62
CA SER A 97 -0.03 -5.22 -2.93
C SER A 97 1.46 -5.57 -2.88
N ARG A 98 2.19 -5.18 -1.84
CA ARG A 98 3.61 -5.56 -1.66
C ARG A 98 3.81 -7.06 -1.46
N ASN A 99 2.87 -7.74 -0.80
CA ASN A 99 2.92 -9.19 -0.65
C ASN A 99 2.61 -9.87 -2.00
N GLY A 100 1.53 -9.45 -2.68
CA GLY A 100 1.19 -10.00 -4.00
C GLY A 100 2.25 -9.75 -5.08
N LEU A 101 3.02 -8.65 -4.97
CA LEU A 101 4.13 -8.37 -5.88
C LEU A 101 5.24 -9.42 -5.81
N ARG A 102 5.46 -10.04 -4.64
CA ARG A 102 6.46 -11.11 -4.48
C ARG A 102 6.03 -12.37 -5.22
N ASP A 103 4.75 -12.71 -5.13
CA ASP A 103 4.18 -13.88 -5.81
C ASP A 103 4.22 -13.69 -7.33
N LYS A 104 3.82 -12.50 -7.82
CA LYS A 104 3.93 -12.12 -9.24
C LYS A 104 5.38 -12.17 -9.75
N LEU A 105 6.35 -11.71 -8.96
CA LEU A 105 7.77 -11.77 -9.33
C LEU A 105 8.29 -13.20 -9.44
N ASN A 106 7.84 -14.09 -8.55
CA ASN A 106 8.19 -15.51 -8.63
C ASN A 106 7.61 -16.14 -9.90
N ASN A 107 6.35 -15.83 -10.26
CA ASN A 107 5.74 -16.30 -11.49
C ASN A 107 6.54 -15.87 -12.75
N VAL A 108 6.97 -14.61 -12.82
CA VAL A 108 7.84 -14.16 -13.93
C VAL A 108 9.15 -14.96 -13.98
N ARG A 109 9.78 -15.20 -12.83
CA ARG A 109 11.02 -16.00 -12.76
C ARG A 109 10.81 -17.43 -13.20
N GLU A 110 9.70 -18.05 -12.81
CA GLU A 110 9.34 -19.41 -13.24
C GLU A 110 9.16 -19.48 -14.77
N LEU A 111 8.49 -18.51 -15.37
CA LEU A 111 8.31 -18.41 -16.82
C LEU A 111 9.63 -18.23 -17.57
N GLU A 112 10.60 -17.53 -16.98
CA GLU A 112 11.96 -17.37 -17.50
C GLU A 112 12.86 -18.62 -17.28
N GLY A 113 12.39 -19.63 -16.53
CA GLY A 113 13.19 -20.80 -16.15
C GLY A 113 14.22 -20.52 -15.05
N ASN A 114 14.10 -19.38 -14.37
CA ASN A 114 14.96 -18.97 -13.26
C ASN A 114 14.46 -19.57 -11.93
N SER A 115 15.38 -19.82 -11.01
CA SER A 115 15.00 -20.23 -9.66
C SER A 115 14.30 -19.09 -8.91
N HIS A 116 13.43 -19.48 -7.99
CA HIS A 116 12.77 -18.57 -7.06
C HIS A 116 13.78 -17.68 -6.35
N ALA A 117 13.41 -16.42 -6.14
CA ALA A 117 14.28 -15.48 -5.45
C ALA A 117 14.45 -15.88 -3.97
N ALA A 118 15.52 -16.63 -3.66
CA ALA A 118 15.80 -17.09 -2.32
C ALA A 118 15.91 -15.89 -1.35
N GLY A 119 15.27 -16.00 -0.17
CA GLY A 119 15.31 -14.98 0.89
C GLY A 119 14.31 -13.82 0.75
N PHE A 120 13.60 -13.67 -0.37
CA PHE A 120 12.63 -12.59 -0.55
C PHE A 120 11.28 -12.82 0.17
N ASN A 121 11.03 -14.05 0.62
CA ASN A 121 9.82 -14.45 1.34
C ASN A 121 9.95 -14.42 2.88
N LEU A 122 11.02 -13.82 3.40
CA LEU A 122 11.19 -13.66 4.84
C LEU A 122 10.31 -12.52 5.37
N LYS A 123 9.54 -12.81 6.41
CA LYS A 123 8.82 -11.81 7.21
C LYS A 123 9.60 -11.57 8.50
N ALA A 124 9.59 -10.32 8.97
CA ALA A 124 10.14 -10.00 10.28
C ALA A 124 9.37 -10.78 11.36
N LEU A 125 10.10 -11.23 12.38
CA LEU A 125 9.51 -11.93 13.52
C LEU A 125 8.54 -11.00 14.24
N SER A 126 7.33 -11.47 14.52
CA SER A 126 6.34 -10.68 15.26
C SER A 126 6.79 -10.49 16.72
N PRO A 127 6.29 -9.45 17.42
CA PRO A 127 6.62 -9.22 18.83
C PRO A 127 6.26 -10.39 19.74
N ASP A 128 5.22 -11.14 19.39
CA ASP A 128 4.77 -12.31 20.15
C ASP A 128 5.66 -13.52 19.89
N GLU A 129 6.09 -13.72 18.63
CA GLU A 129 7.09 -14.74 18.30
C GLU A 129 8.45 -14.42 18.94
N GLN A 130 8.87 -13.15 19.00
CA GLN A 130 10.09 -12.74 19.70
C GLN A 130 10.00 -13.05 21.20
N LYS A 131 8.87 -12.74 21.85
CA LYS A 131 8.65 -13.06 23.27
C LYS A 131 8.62 -14.57 23.53
N ALA A 132 8.06 -15.35 22.62
CA ALA A 132 8.08 -16.82 22.72
C ALA A 132 9.50 -17.38 22.61
N LEU A 133 10.30 -16.84 21.68
CA LEU A 133 11.70 -17.22 21.50
C LEU A 133 12.54 -16.85 22.73
N ASN A 134 12.33 -15.67 23.31
CA ASN A 134 12.98 -15.22 24.54
C ASN A 134 12.53 -15.96 25.81
N ARG A 135 11.47 -16.78 25.74
CA ARG A 135 11.06 -17.68 26.84
C ARG A 135 11.64 -19.08 26.69
N LEU A 136 12.08 -19.46 25.49
CA LEU A 136 12.65 -20.76 25.16
C LEU A 136 14.18 -20.77 25.23
N LEU A 137 14.82 -19.62 25.00
CA LEU A 137 16.23 -19.34 25.25
C LEU A 137 16.46 -18.90 26.70
#